data_AF-A0A6J0NH80-F1
#
_entry.id   AF-A0A6J0NH80-F1
#
_cell.length_a   1.000
_cell.length_b   1.000
_cell.length_c   1.000
_cell.angle_alpha   90.00
_cell.angle_beta   90.00
_cell.angle_gamma   90.00
#
_symmetry.space_group_name_H-M   'P 1'
#
loop_
_entity.id
_entity.type
_entity.pdbx_description
1 polymer ?
#
loop_
_entity_poly.entity_id
_entity_poly.type
_entity_poly.pdbx_seq_one_letter_code
_entity_poly.pdbx_strand_id
1 'polypeptide(L)'
;METRNSEEGKLPTWLKNLDLNKNHEPKNKIPVPAYLSSSRMMSGLKRGGPPSLVSLCLGVVGRHLEEIVPCLSDISDFFPADIKMSIAAIAKRRKLLDDNLIISLADTSWEILDISGSDVSDSGLAKVSEMCKSLRAVDISRCNKITSMGVSELVQNCRSVETLRCGGCPSSESTARRSLSLFKPDLSNAEEEDTWEELDVTEIGHGGQSLRWLVWPRIDNDSLEMLSMECPRIVVNPKPSFLTYSLHEVPREALPDVALDEPFVKDIDPKTWFVRGAVKSPTTSYSLSVTSDGELSIAEKFRLAFAERDARLAPKRAKNARQQQRRAERDWMMSSDEAKAMAFASKATRSLRKK
;
A
#
# COMPACT_ATOMS: atom_id res chain seq x y z
N MET A 1 14.48 -29.81 -45.97
CA MET A 1 15.49 -28.75 -46.09
C MET A 1 14.84 -27.61 -46.87
N GLU A 2 13.94 -26.78 -46.32
CA GLU A 2 14.12 -25.89 -45.15
C GLU A 2 15.56 -25.34 -45.13
N THR A 3 15.79 -24.06 -45.40
CA THR A 3 15.29 -22.94 -44.58
C THR A 3 14.96 -21.66 -45.37
N ARG A 4 13.87 -21.00 -44.95
CA ARG A 4 13.64 -19.55 -45.06
C ARG A 4 14.20 -18.90 -43.79
N ASN A 5 14.89 -17.76 -43.93
CA ASN A 5 15.07 -16.73 -42.89
C ASN A 5 14.95 -15.38 -43.65
N SER A 6 13.82 -14.67 -43.51
CA SER A 6 13.49 -13.71 -42.44
C SER A 6 14.07 -12.33 -42.74
N GLU A 7 13.31 -11.55 -43.52
CA GLU A 7 13.39 -10.09 -43.53
C GLU A 7 12.75 -9.57 -42.24
N GLU A 8 13.56 -8.92 -41.41
CA GLU A 8 13.12 -8.18 -40.23
C GLU A 8 12.33 -6.93 -40.65
N GLY A 9 11.05 -6.90 -40.28
CA GLY A 9 10.18 -5.74 -40.44
C GLY A 9 10.61 -4.60 -39.52
N LYS A 10 10.97 -3.48 -40.15
CA LYS A 10 11.29 -2.18 -39.53
C LYS A 10 10.18 -1.69 -38.59
N LEU A 11 10.55 -1.36 -37.36
CA LEU A 11 9.75 -0.61 -36.40
C LEU A 11 9.43 0.82 -36.92
N PRO A 12 8.20 1.34 -36.72
CA PRO A 12 7.81 2.69 -37.13
C PRO A 12 8.61 3.80 -36.44
N THR A 13 8.94 4.84 -37.20
CA THR A 13 9.84 5.96 -36.88
C THR A 13 9.39 6.93 -35.78
N TRP A 14 8.25 6.71 -35.12
CA TRP A 14 7.76 7.56 -34.03
C TRP A 14 8.22 7.11 -32.62
N LEU A 15 8.84 5.93 -32.50
CA LEU A 15 9.39 5.42 -31.24
C LEU A 15 10.85 5.82 -30.96
N LYS A 16 11.49 6.62 -31.83
CA LYS A 16 12.88 7.06 -31.66
C LYS A 16 13.08 8.33 -30.80
N ASN A 17 12.00 8.94 -30.32
CA ASN A 17 12.05 10.20 -29.55
C ASN A 17 11.72 10.04 -28.06
N LEU A 18 11.68 8.82 -27.54
CA LEU A 18 11.64 8.56 -26.09
C LEU A 18 13.06 8.29 -25.61
N ASP A 19 13.79 9.38 -25.38
CA ASP A 19 15.14 9.37 -24.82
C ASP A 19 15.05 9.02 -23.31
N LEU A 20 14.89 7.74 -23.01
CA LEU A 20 14.88 7.17 -21.66
C LEU A 20 16.32 6.90 -21.19
N ASN A 21 17.17 7.92 -21.14
CA ASN A 21 18.39 7.84 -20.33
C ASN A 21 19.03 9.22 -20.09
N LYS A 22 18.94 9.73 -18.85
CA LYS A 22 19.89 10.72 -18.32
C LYS A 22 20.24 10.38 -16.87
N ASN A 23 21.18 9.46 -16.72
CA ASN A 23 22.06 9.42 -15.57
C ASN A 23 23.04 10.60 -15.64
N HIS A 24 23.10 11.41 -14.59
CA HIS A 24 24.29 12.19 -14.22
C HIS A 24 24.22 12.57 -12.73
N GLU A 25 25.03 11.91 -11.90
CA GLU A 25 25.54 12.50 -10.65
C GLU A 25 26.77 13.41 -10.95
N PRO A 26 27.45 14.00 -9.95
CA PRO A 26 27.03 15.18 -9.20
C PRO A 26 28.03 16.33 -9.38
N LYS A 27 27.63 17.59 -9.20
CA LYS A 27 28.58 18.71 -9.11
C LYS A 27 28.32 19.55 -7.87
N ASN A 28 29.24 19.39 -6.91
CA ASN A 28 29.52 20.30 -5.81
C ASN A 28 29.45 21.76 -6.23
N LYS A 29 28.52 22.52 -5.64
CA LYS A 29 28.68 23.98 -5.45
C LYS A 29 28.05 24.40 -4.13
N ILE A 30 28.94 24.88 -3.26
CA ILE A 30 28.72 25.58 -2.00
C ILE A 30 27.83 26.81 -2.21
N PRO A 31 26.95 27.17 -1.27
CA PRO A 31 26.50 28.55 -1.13
C PRO A 31 26.79 29.14 0.26
N VAL A 32 27.44 30.30 0.26
CA VAL A 32 27.56 31.27 1.38
C VAL A 32 26.51 32.37 1.16
N PRO A 33 25.92 32.99 2.21
CA PRO A 33 24.54 33.44 2.18
C PRO A 33 24.37 34.94 1.90
N ALA A 34 23.19 35.31 1.40
CA ALA A 34 22.68 36.68 1.44
C ALA A 34 21.23 36.69 1.91
N TYR A 35 20.96 37.68 2.74
CA TYR A 35 19.88 37.79 3.70
C TYR A 35 18.53 38.21 3.10
N LEU A 36 17.48 37.86 3.86
CA LEU A 36 16.22 38.59 4.04
C LEU A 36 15.33 38.81 2.80
N SER A 37 14.28 37.99 2.72
CA SER A 37 12.94 38.55 2.47
C SER A 37 11.93 37.86 3.35
N SER A 38 11.53 38.62 4.38
CA SER A 38 10.32 38.41 5.16
C SER A 38 9.12 38.42 4.20
N SER A 39 8.34 37.34 4.19
CA SER A 39 6.97 37.39 3.67
C SER A 39 6.11 36.34 4.36
N ARG A 40 5.32 36.85 5.32
CA ARG A 40 3.93 36.49 5.63
C ARG A 40 3.47 35.07 5.33
N MET A 41 3.03 34.42 6.40
CA MET A 41 2.00 33.40 6.42
C MET A 41 0.82 33.79 5.52
N MET A 42 0.78 33.21 4.33
CA MET A 42 -0.40 32.84 3.58
C MET A 42 -0.03 31.49 2.98
N SER A 43 -0.72 30.43 3.38
CA SER A 43 -0.63 29.12 2.74
C SER A 43 -1.17 29.26 1.31
N GLY A 44 -0.35 29.82 0.42
CA GLY A 44 -0.59 29.78 -1.00
C GLY A 44 -0.58 28.32 -1.41
N LEU A 45 -1.74 27.80 -1.82
CA LEU A 45 -1.81 26.63 -2.66
C LEU A 45 -0.80 26.88 -3.81
N LYS A 46 0.35 26.23 -3.77
CA LYS A 46 1.10 25.98 -4.99
C LYS A 46 0.10 25.24 -5.86
N ARG A 47 -0.50 25.92 -6.83
CA ARG A 47 -1.24 25.27 -7.91
C ARG A 47 -0.18 24.46 -8.65
N GLY A 48 -0.01 23.22 -8.20
CA GLY A 48 0.81 22.22 -8.84
C GLY A 48 0.30 22.03 -10.26
N GLY A 49 1.17 21.51 -11.12
CA GLY A 49 0.78 21.05 -12.45
C GLY A 49 -0.40 20.06 -12.39
N PRO A 50 -0.90 19.61 -13.55
CA PRO A 50 -1.97 18.64 -13.57
C PRO A 50 -1.59 17.39 -12.74
N PRO A 51 -2.55 16.80 -12.00
CA PRO A 51 -2.30 15.59 -11.23
C PRO A 51 -1.78 14.48 -12.15
N SER A 52 -0.84 13.69 -11.64
CA SER A 52 -0.33 12.51 -12.36
C SER A 52 -1.45 11.51 -12.64
N LEU A 53 -1.28 10.69 -13.69
CA LEU A 53 -2.21 9.61 -13.97
C LEU A 53 -2.36 8.66 -12.77
N VAL A 54 -1.25 8.37 -12.06
CA VAL A 54 -1.25 7.55 -10.85
C VAL A 54 -2.14 8.17 -9.77
N SER A 55 -1.99 9.47 -9.48
CA SER A 55 -2.84 10.17 -8.50
C SER A 55 -4.31 10.22 -8.90
N LEU A 56 -4.60 10.34 -10.21
CA LEU A 56 -5.97 10.29 -10.71
C LEU A 56 -6.57 8.89 -10.53
N CYS A 57 -5.83 7.83 -10.85
CA CYS A 57 -6.24 6.44 -10.66
C CYS A 57 -6.45 6.12 -9.18
N LEU A 58 -5.51 6.48 -8.30
CA LEU A 58 -5.66 6.35 -6.86
C LEU A 58 -6.86 7.13 -6.33
N GLY A 59 -7.13 8.31 -6.90
CA GLY A 59 -8.31 9.09 -6.58
C GLY A 59 -9.63 8.38 -6.93
N VAL A 60 -9.67 7.66 -8.06
CA VAL A 60 -10.83 6.84 -8.48
C VAL A 60 -10.97 5.61 -7.60
N VAL A 61 -9.89 4.82 -7.44
CA VAL A 61 -9.86 3.63 -6.57
C VAL A 61 -10.29 4.02 -5.16
N GLY A 62 -9.74 5.11 -4.64
CA GLY A 62 -10.06 5.61 -3.31
C GLY A 62 -11.52 6.01 -3.12
N ARG A 63 -12.20 6.53 -4.15
CA ARG A 63 -13.64 6.86 -4.08
C ARG A 63 -14.53 5.61 -4.07
N HIS A 64 -14.11 4.56 -4.77
CA HIS A 64 -14.84 3.29 -4.86
C HIS A 64 -14.27 2.22 -3.92
N LEU A 65 -13.44 2.61 -2.94
CA LEU A 65 -12.71 1.66 -2.13
C LEU A 65 -13.62 0.64 -1.44
N GLU A 66 -14.77 1.05 -0.90
CA GLU A 66 -15.77 0.15 -0.28
C GLU A 66 -16.23 -0.98 -1.22
N GLU A 67 -16.37 -0.70 -2.51
CA GLU A 67 -16.77 -1.68 -3.53
C GLU A 67 -15.60 -2.60 -3.92
N ILE A 68 -14.36 -2.11 -3.76
CA ILE A 68 -13.12 -2.80 -4.16
C ILE A 68 -12.54 -3.64 -3.01
N VAL A 69 -12.75 -3.27 -1.73
CA VAL A 69 -12.22 -4.01 -0.57
C VAL A 69 -12.41 -5.53 -0.69
N PRO A 70 -13.59 -6.06 -1.11
CA PRO A 70 -13.79 -7.51 -1.20
C PRO A 70 -12.88 -8.25 -2.19
N CYS A 71 -12.33 -7.56 -3.19
CA CYS A 71 -11.41 -8.15 -4.17
C CYS A 71 -9.98 -7.57 -4.08
N LEU A 72 -9.76 -6.60 -3.18
CA LEU A 72 -8.47 -5.94 -3.07
C LEU A 72 -7.37 -6.91 -2.62
N SER A 73 -7.71 -7.90 -1.78
CA SER A 73 -6.80 -8.97 -1.39
C SER A 73 -6.21 -9.70 -2.60
N ASP A 74 -7.02 -9.97 -3.62
CA ASP A 74 -6.64 -10.78 -4.79
C ASP A 74 -5.73 -10.02 -5.76
N ILE A 75 -5.73 -8.69 -5.70
CA ILE A 75 -4.98 -7.83 -6.60
C ILE A 75 -3.85 -7.07 -5.91
N SER A 76 -3.80 -7.08 -4.59
CA SER A 76 -2.85 -6.31 -3.77
C SER A 76 -1.39 -6.64 -4.08
N ASP A 77 -1.08 -7.90 -4.39
CA ASP A 77 0.27 -8.36 -4.74
C ASP A 77 0.84 -7.72 -6.01
N PHE A 78 -0.03 -7.22 -6.90
CA PHE A 78 0.41 -6.53 -8.12
C PHE A 78 0.73 -5.05 -7.91
N PHE A 79 0.40 -4.50 -6.73
CA PHE A 79 0.64 -3.10 -6.45
C PHE A 79 2.04 -2.88 -5.86
N PRO A 80 2.78 -1.89 -6.37
CA PRO A 80 3.97 -1.39 -5.71
C PRO A 80 3.69 -0.92 -4.27
N ALA A 81 4.72 -0.92 -3.42
CA ALA A 81 4.59 -0.60 -2.00
C ALA A 81 4.04 0.82 -1.74
N ASP A 82 4.42 1.82 -2.55
CA ASP A 82 3.93 3.20 -2.45
C ASP A 82 2.43 3.31 -2.80
N ILE A 83 1.98 2.50 -3.76
CA ILE A 83 0.56 2.38 -4.12
C ILE A 83 -0.21 1.72 -2.97
N LYS A 84 0.30 0.64 -2.39
CA LYS A 84 -0.29 0.00 -1.20
C LYS A 84 -0.41 0.97 -0.03
N MET A 85 0.64 1.77 0.24
CA MET A 85 0.63 2.83 1.26
C MET A 85 -0.42 3.90 0.98
N SER A 86 -0.54 4.33 -0.27
CA SER A 86 -1.55 5.32 -0.68
C SER A 86 -2.98 4.78 -0.45
N ILE A 87 -3.21 3.51 -0.78
CA ILE A 87 -4.51 2.85 -0.54
C ILE A 87 -4.79 2.72 0.96
N ALA A 88 -3.81 2.33 1.77
CA ALA A 88 -3.94 2.24 3.23
C ALA A 88 -4.26 3.61 3.86
N ALA A 89 -3.58 4.68 3.41
CA ALA A 89 -3.86 6.05 3.84
C ALA A 89 -5.28 6.50 3.50
N ILE A 90 -5.76 6.21 2.28
CA ILE A 90 -7.14 6.51 1.88
C ILE A 90 -8.13 5.70 2.72
N ALA A 91 -7.89 4.40 2.92
CA ALA A 91 -8.73 3.52 3.73
C ALA A 91 -8.87 4.04 5.16
N LYS A 92 -7.74 4.45 5.77
CA LYS A 92 -7.71 5.06 7.10
C LYS A 92 -8.57 6.32 7.15
N ARG A 93 -8.37 7.25 6.20
CA ARG A 93 -9.14 8.52 6.14
C ARG A 93 -10.62 8.31 5.90
N ARG A 94 -11.00 7.21 5.24
CA ARG A 94 -12.40 6.79 5.04
C ARG A 94 -12.99 5.96 6.19
N LYS A 95 -12.20 5.61 7.21
CA LYS A 95 -12.59 4.68 8.29
C LYS A 95 -12.98 3.29 7.79
N LEU A 96 -12.29 2.81 6.78
CA LEU A 96 -12.45 1.48 6.18
C LEU A 96 -11.28 0.55 6.49
N LEU A 97 -10.24 1.06 7.16
CA LEU A 97 -9.05 0.27 7.48
C LEU A 97 -9.33 -0.65 8.67
N ASP A 98 -9.30 -1.95 8.40
CA ASP A 98 -9.44 -3.06 9.35
C ASP A 98 -8.26 -4.05 9.21
N ASP A 99 -8.29 -5.13 9.99
CA ASP A 99 -7.24 -6.16 9.99
C ASP A 99 -7.03 -6.79 8.60
N ASN A 100 -8.11 -7.17 7.91
CA ASN A 100 -8.00 -7.84 6.63
C ASN A 100 -7.37 -6.93 5.58
N LEU A 101 -7.80 -5.67 5.56
CA LEU A 101 -7.34 -4.68 4.60
C LEU A 101 -5.87 -4.34 4.84
N ILE A 102 -5.47 -4.06 6.08
CA ILE A 102 -4.07 -3.69 6.36
C ILE A 102 -3.12 -4.88 6.11
N ILE A 103 -3.54 -6.11 6.43
CA ILE A 103 -2.74 -7.31 6.16
C ILE A 103 -2.56 -7.51 4.65
N SER A 104 -3.63 -7.35 3.85
CA SER A 104 -3.51 -7.49 2.39
C SER A 104 -2.61 -6.44 1.75
N LEU A 105 -2.55 -5.24 2.34
CA LEU A 105 -1.74 -4.14 1.84
C LEU A 105 -0.31 -4.17 2.38
N ALA A 106 -0.02 -4.94 3.42
CA ALA A 106 1.28 -4.96 4.06
C ALA A 106 2.40 -5.30 3.05
N ASP A 107 3.54 -4.62 3.20
CA ASP A 107 4.69 -4.81 2.34
C ASP A 107 5.98 -4.75 3.18
N THR A 108 6.93 -5.63 2.88
CA THR A 108 8.18 -5.77 3.67
C THR A 108 9.05 -4.51 3.63
N SER A 109 8.83 -3.65 2.63
CA SER A 109 9.53 -2.37 2.45
C SER A 109 8.92 -1.21 3.25
N TRP A 110 7.82 -1.40 3.97
CA TRP A 110 7.20 -0.32 4.74
C TRP A 110 8.07 0.13 5.90
N GLU A 111 8.36 1.43 5.93
CA GLU A 111 9.07 2.10 7.03
C GLU A 111 8.13 2.92 7.93
N ILE A 112 6.96 3.31 7.40
CA ILE A 112 5.97 4.13 8.09
C ILE A 112 4.66 3.37 8.11
N LEU A 113 4.01 3.29 9.27
CA LEU A 113 2.68 2.70 9.42
C LEU A 113 1.77 3.67 10.18
N ASP A 114 0.76 4.21 9.52
CA ASP A 114 -0.28 5.02 10.14
C ASP A 114 -1.60 4.28 10.12
N ILE A 115 -1.98 3.73 11.27
CA ILE A 115 -3.27 3.07 11.47
C ILE A 115 -4.13 3.85 12.46
N SER A 116 -3.83 5.13 12.68
CA SER A 116 -4.49 5.93 13.70
C SER A 116 -5.99 6.05 13.47
N GLY A 117 -6.77 5.81 14.52
CA GLY A 117 -8.24 5.87 14.47
C GLY A 117 -8.91 4.82 13.58
N SER A 118 -8.19 3.77 13.19
CA SER A 118 -8.72 2.65 12.40
C SER A 118 -9.40 1.59 13.27
N ASP A 119 -9.98 0.58 12.62
CA ASP A 119 -10.59 -0.58 13.28
C ASP A 119 -9.63 -1.79 13.39
N VAL A 120 -8.33 -1.55 13.20
CA VAL A 120 -7.27 -2.55 13.34
C VAL A 120 -7.12 -2.98 14.81
N SER A 121 -6.98 -4.28 15.03
CA SER A 121 -6.80 -4.94 16.32
C SER A 121 -5.35 -5.37 16.56
N ASP A 122 -5.09 -5.90 17.74
CA ASP A 122 -3.79 -6.54 18.07
C ASP A 122 -3.40 -7.62 17.05
N SER A 123 -4.37 -8.38 16.53
CA SER A 123 -4.13 -9.43 15.53
C SER A 123 -3.62 -8.85 14.20
N GLY A 124 -4.28 -7.80 13.71
CA GLY A 124 -3.84 -7.09 12.50
C GLY A 124 -2.47 -6.46 12.66
N LEU A 125 -2.22 -5.78 13.79
CA LEU A 125 -0.93 -5.17 14.08
C LEU A 125 0.19 -6.20 14.20
N ALA A 126 -0.05 -7.31 14.90
CA ALA A 126 0.92 -8.41 15.02
C ALA A 126 1.30 -8.96 13.64
N LYS A 127 0.31 -9.24 12.78
CA LYS A 127 0.57 -9.78 11.44
C LYS A 127 1.34 -8.81 10.55
N VAL A 128 1.00 -7.52 10.61
CA VAL A 128 1.75 -6.47 9.90
C VAL A 128 3.19 -6.41 10.42
N SER A 129 3.40 -6.51 11.74
CA SER A 129 4.75 -6.48 12.34
C SER A 129 5.59 -7.72 12.00
N GLU A 130 4.96 -8.89 11.81
CA GLU A 130 5.63 -10.09 11.30
C GLU A 130 6.18 -9.89 9.88
N MET A 131 5.46 -9.15 9.03
CA MET A 131 5.82 -8.92 7.63
C MET A 131 6.76 -7.71 7.46
N CYS A 132 6.44 -6.59 8.12
CA CYS A 132 7.05 -5.28 7.89
C CYS A 132 8.19 -5.03 8.89
N LYS A 133 9.30 -5.75 8.73
CA LYS A 133 10.47 -5.66 9.64
C LYS A 133 11.21 -4.32 9.56
N SER A 134 11.00 -3.56 8.49
CA SER A 134 11.63 -2.27 8.22
C SER A 134 10.94 -1.07 8.87
N LEU A 135 9.85 -1.29 9.63
CA LEU A 135 9.09 -0.21 10.26
C LEU A 135 9.97 0.61 11.22
N ARG A 136 9.92 1.94 11.03
CA ARG A 136 10.63 2.96 11.80
C ARG A 136 9.69 3.91 12.54
N ALA A 137 8.55 4.25 11.95
CA ALA A 137 7.57 5.14 12.55
C ALA A 137 6.16 4.55 12.50
N VAL A 138 5.52 4.43 13.67
CA VAL A 138 4.19 3.82 13.80
C VAL A 138 3.24 4.74 14.56
N ASP A 139 2.05 4.97 14.02
CA ASP A 139 0.97 5.70 14.69
C ASP A 139 -0.22 4.77 14.98
N ILE A 140 -0.42 4.49 16.27
CA ILE A 140 -1.56 3.73 16.83
C ILE A 140 -2.50 4.62 17.66
N SER A 141 -2.39 5.94 17.51
CA SER A 141 -3.24 6.88 18.24
C SER A 141 -4.72 6.68 17.84
N ARG A 142 -5.62 6.90 18.81
CA ARG A 142 -7.07 6.79 18.63
C ARG A 142 -7.59 5.39 18.22
N CYS A 143 -6.75 4.35 18.26
CA CYS A 143 -7.19 2.98 18.02
C CYS A 143 -7.88 2.40 19.26
N ASN A 144 -9.08 1.83 19.09
CA ASN A 144 -9.86 1.29 20.21
C ASN A 144 -9.61 -0.20 20.49
N LYS A 145 -9.05 -0.92 19.51
CA LYS A 145 -8.85 -2.39 19.53
C LYS A 145 -7.38 -2.82 19.70
N ILE A 146 -6.47 -1.85 19.80
CA ILE A 146 -5.04 -2.10 20.04
C ILE A 146 -4.75 -1.95 21.52
N THR A 147 -4.16 -2.98 22.12
CA THR A 147 -3.75 -3.06 23.52
C THR A 147 -2.24 -3.12 23.67
N SER A 148 -1.75 -3.20 24.91
CA SER A 148 -0.33 -3.38 25.18
C SER A 148 0.23 -4.68 24.60
N MET A 149 -0.62 -5.68 24.31
CA MET A 149 -0.20 -6.91 23.65
C MET A 149 0.20 -6.67 22.19
N GLY A 150 -0.63 -5.96 21.41
CA GLY A 150 -0.26 -5.59 20.03
C GLY A 150 0.99 -4.70 19.97
N VAL A 151 1.16 -3.81 20.96
CA VAL A 151 2.40 -3.01 21.07
C VAL A 151 3.61 -3.90 21.40
N SER A 152 3.44 -4.90 22.26
CA SER A 152 4.50 -5.87 22.58
C SER A 152 4.94 -6.64 21.34
N GLU A 153 4.00 -7.18 20.58
CA GLU A 153 4.28 -7.86 19.31
C GLU A 153 5.00 -6.94 18.32
N LEU A 154 4.53 -5.69 18.19
CA LEU A 154 5.16 -4.69 17.33
C LEU A 154 6.64 -4.46 17.69
N VAL A 155 6.96 -4.20 18.96
CA VAL A 155 8.34 -3.88 19.34
C VAL A 155 9.26 -5.10 19.36
N GLN A 156 8.72 -6.30 19.56
CA GLN A 156 9.48 -7.55 19.43
C GLN A 156 9.82 -7.87 17.97
N ASN A 157 8.85 -7.66 17.08
CA ASN A 157 8.96 -8.00 15.68
C ASN A 157 9.69 -6.93 14.85
N CYS A 158 9.48 -5.65 15.14
CA CYS A 158 10.02 -4.52 14.38
C CYS A 158 11.10 -3.80 15.21
N ARG A 159 12.31 -4.36 15.21
CA ARG A 159 13.46 -3.85 15.99
C ARG A 159 13.98 -2.49 15.53
N SER A 160 13.52 -1.97 14.39
CA SER A 160 13.93 -0.68 13.83
C SER A 160 12.97 0.46 14.18
N VAL A 161 11.93 0.22 15.00
CA VAL A 161 10.96 1.26 15.37
C VAL A 161 11.63 2.30 16.26
N GLU A 162 11.75 3.51 15.72
CA GLU A 162 12.35 4.68 16.39
C GLU A 162 11.28 5.66 16.88
N THR A 163 10.11 5.71 16.22
CA THR A 163 9.00 6.59 16.58
C THR A 163 7.70 5.82 16.81
N LEU A 164 7.08 6.03 17.98
CA LEU A 164 5.74 5.52 18.28
C LEU A 164 4.82 6.68 18.65
N ARG A 165 3.63 6.71 18.06
CA ARG A 165 2.59 7.70 18.36
C ARG A 165 1.38 6.97 18.95
N CYS A 166 0.88 7.44 20.08
CA CYS A 166 -0.18 6.78 20.84
C CYS A 166 -1.06 7.79 21.60
N GLY A 167 -2.13 7.28 22.23
CA GLY A 167 -3.10 8.10 22.97
C GLY A 167 -4.20 8.67 22.08
N GLY A 168 -4.90 9.71 22.55
CA GLY A 168 -5.95 10.39 21.79
C GLY A 168 -7.37 9.80 21.94
N CYS A 169 -7.53 8.62 22.53
CA CYS A 169 -8.82 8.08 22.99
C CYS A 169 -8.62 7.24 24.28
N PRO A 170 -9.64 7.04 25.13
CA PRO A 170 -9.48 6.35 26.42
C PRO A 170 -8.79 4.98 26.34
N SER A 171 -9.12 4.16 25.34
CA SER A 171 -8.49 2.87 25.10
C SER A 171 -7.00 3.03 24.76
N SER A 172 -6.67 3.89 23.79
CA SER A 172 -5.28 4.14 23.38
C SER A 172 -4.45 4.80 24.51
N GLU A 173 -5.03 5.66 25.35
CA GLU A 173 -4.37 6.18 26.56
C GLU A 173 -4.04 5.06 27.55
N SER A 174 -4.97 4.12 27.77
CA SER A 174 -4.73 2.96 28.62
C SER A 174 -3.67 2.04 28.05
N THR A 175 -3.66 1.85 26.73
CA THR A 175 -2.64 1.07 26.01
C THR A 175 -1.26 1.69 26.19
N ALA A 176 -1.12 3.01 25.96
CA ALA A 176 0.14 3.72 26.12
C ALA A 176 0.73 3.54 27.53
N ARG A 177 -0.08 3.74 28.59
CA ARG A 177 0.36 3.50 29.98
C ARG A 177 0.83 2.07 30.22
N ARG A 178 0.06 1.09 29.76
CA ARG A 178 0.39 -0.35 29.95
C ARG A 178 1.61 -0.79 29.14
N SER A 179 1.97 -0.06 28.10
CA SER A 179 3.13 -0.35 27.26
C SER A 179 4.44 0.24 27.79
N LEU A 180 4.43 1.11 28.81
CA LEU A 180 5.64 1.75 29.33
C LEU A 180 6.75 0.77 29.72
N SER A 181 6.39 -0.36 30.33
CA SER A 181 7.35 -1.40 30.71
C SER A 181 8.04 -2.05 29.51
N LEU A 182 7.40 -2.06 28.33
CA LEU A 182 7.96 -2.63 27.10
C LEU A 182 9.09 -1.78 26.52
N PHE A 183 9.19 -0.52 26.93
CA PHE A 183 10.21 0.42 26.47
C PHE A 183 11.41 0.47 27.41
N LYS A 184 11.37 -0.23 28.54
CA LYS A 184 12.51 -0.30 29.47
C LYS A 184 13.67 -1.06 28.79
N PRO A 185 14.93 -0.68 29.06
CA PRO A 185 16.08 -1.47 28.60
C PRO A 185 16.00 -2.87 29.22
N ASP A 186 16.20 -3.89 28.39
CA ASP A 186 16.30 -5.27 28.87
C ASP A 186 17.74 -5.52 29.32
N LEU A 187 17.92 -5.80 30.61
CA LEU A 187 19.23 -6.06 31.22
C LEU A 187 19.50 -7.56 31.40
N SER A 188 18.59 -8.44 30.97
CA SER A 188 18.70 -9.88 31.21
C SER A 188 19.94 -10.54 30.59
N ASN A 189 20.45 -10.02 29.47
CA ASN A 189 21.65 -10.54 28.82
C ASN A 189 22.96 -9.93 29.35
N ALA A 190 22.92 -9.00 30.31
CA ALA A 190 24.11 -8.31 30.81
C ALA A 190 24.86 -9.06 31.93
N GLU A 191 24.27 -10.11 32.50
CA GLU A 191 24.81 -10.82 33.66
C GLU A 191 25.56 -12.13 33.32
N GLU A 192 25.47 -12.66 32.09
CA GLU A 192 25.99 -14.02 31.78
C GLU A 192 27.26 -14.07 30.90
N GLU A 193 27.76 -12.95 30.36
CA GLU A 193 28.91 -12.98 29.44
C GLU A 193 30.11 -12.17 29.98
N ASP A 194 31.02 -12.86 30.68
CA ASP A 194 32.30 -12.31 31.21
C ASP A 194 33.30 -11.90 30.11
N THR A 195 32.90 -11.88 28.84
CA THR A 195 33.77 -11.58 27.70
C THR A 195 33.10 -10.56 26.79
N TRP A 196 33.35 -9.28 27.05
CA TRP A 196 32.88 -8.12 26.26
C TRP A 196 33.27 -8.14 24.76
N GLU A 197 34.05 -9.12 24.31
CA GLU A 197 34.57 -9.23 22.94
C GLU A 197 33.67 -10.06 22.01
N GLU A 198 32.68 -10.80 22.52
CA GLU A 198 31.80 -11.70 21.74
C GLU A 198 30.31 -11.36 21.83
N LEU A 199 29.91 -10.19 22.36
CA LEU A 199 28.50 -9.78 22.32
C LEU A 199 28.03 -9.58 20.87
N ASP A 200 27.17 -10.48 20.38
CA ASP A 200 26.43 -10.27 19.15
C ASP A 200 25.44 -9.13 19.35
N VAL A 201 25.79 -7.96 18.81
CA VAL A 201 24.97 -6.73 18.83
C VAL A 201 23.57 -6.94 18.24
N THR A 202 23.34 -8.03 17.51
CA THR A 202 22.02 -8.37 16.95
C THR A 202 21.09 -9.09 17.93
N GLU A 203 21.61 -9.65 19.03
CA GLU A 203 20.85 -10.39 20.05
C GLU A 203 20.48 -9.53 21.29
N ILE A 204 21.02 -8.33 21.42
CA ILE A 204 20.75 -7.40 22.53
C ILE A 204 19.35 -6.74 22.42
N GLY A 205 18.73 -6.78 21.24
CA GLY A 205 17.52 -6.01 20.88
C GLY A 205 16.18 -6.61 21.31
N HIS A 206 16.00 -6.92 22.60
CA HIS A 206 14.70 -7.28 23.16
C HIS A 206 13.98 -6.04 23.75
N GLY A 207 12.68 -5.89 23.47
CA GLY A 207 11.90 -4.70 23.86
C GLY A 207 12.10 -3.50 22.93
N GLY A 208 11.38 -2.41 23.18
CA GLY A 208 11.39 -1.20 22.34
C GLY A 208 12.69 -0.37 22.42
N GLN A 209 13.86 -1.00 22.40
CA GLN A 209 15.17 -0.37 22.65
C GLN A 209 15.53 0.68 21.59
N SER A 210 15.16 0.44 20.33
CA SER A 210 15.36 1.41 19.24
C SER A 210 14.48 2.64 19.33
N LEU A 211 13.44 2.62 20.17
CA LEU A 211 12.52 3.74 20.34
C LEU A 211 13.26 4.97 20.87
N ARG A 212 13.23 6.06 20.12
CA ARG A 212 13.83 7.36 20.46
C ARG A 212 12.79 8.46 20.65
N TRP A 213 11.64 8.34 19.98
CA TRP A 213 10.61 9.36 20.01
C TRP A 213 9.25 8.76 20.35
N LEU A 214 8.62 9.33 21.37
CA LEU A 214 7.25 8.97 21.78
C LEU A 214 6.35 10.19 21.64
N VAL A 215 5.36 10.11 20.76
CA VAL A 215 4.34 11.15 20.61
C VAL A 215 3.10 10.71 21.38
N TRP A 216 2.95 11.28 22.57
CA TRP A 216 1.85 11.02 23.49
C TRP A 216 1.35 12.34 24.10
N PRO A 217 0.45 13.07 23.41
CA PRO A 217 0.11 14.45 23.77
C PRO A 217 -0.52 14.66 25.14
N ARG A 218 -1.18 13.63 25.70
CA ARG A 218 -1.89 13.67 26.98
C ARG A 218 -1.28 12.71 28.02
N ILE A 219 0.03 12.54 27.96
CA ILE A 219 0.78 11.80 28.98
C ILE A 219 0.58 12.43 30.37
N ASP A 220 0.34 11.59 31.38
CA ASP A 220 0.28 12.02 32.78
C ASP A 220 1.68 12.21 33.38
N ASN A 221 1.76 12.99 34.47
CA ASN A 221 3.04 13.34 35.09
C ASN A 221 3.81 12.09 35.57
N ASP A 222 3.11 11.11 36.15
CA ASP A 222 3.73 9.89 36.68
C ASP A 222 4.39 9.08 35.55
N SER A 223 3.69 8.91 34.42
CA SER A 223 4.22 8.24 33.23
C SER A 223 5.41 8.99 32.61
N LEU A 224 5.37 10.33 32.61
CA LEU A 224 6.45 11.16 32.10
C LEU A 224 7.70 11.07 32.99
N GLU A 225 7.52 11.10 34.31
CA GLU A 225 8.60 10.94 35.29
C GLU A 225 9.23 9.56 35.17
N MET A 226 8.43 8.50 35.04
CA MET A 226 8.91 7.13 34.79
C MET A 226 9.77 7.05 33.53
N LEU A 227 9.32 7.62 32.40
CA LEU A 227 10.11 7.63 31.17
C LEU A 227 11.40 8.43 31.32
N SER A 228 11.35 9.57 32.03
CA SER A 228 12.54 10.39 32.26
C SER A 228 13.59 9.68 33.13
N MET A 229 13.16 8.89 34.10
CA MET A 229 14.07 8.16 35.01
C MET A 229 14.58 6.85 34.40
N GLU A 230 13.70 6.08 33.78
CA GLU A 230 14.01 4.71 33.35
C GLU A 230 14.38 4.60 31.86
N CYS A 231 13.93 5.55 31.03
CA CYS A 231 14.12 5.53 29.59
C CYS A 231 14.59 6.90 29.06
N PRO A 232 15.70 7.47 29.56
CA PRO A 232 16.15 8.82 29.18
C PRO A 232 16.49 8.97 27.69
N ARG A 233 16.62 7.85 26.96
CA ARG A 233 16.78 7.83 25.51
C ARG A 233 15.52 8.24 24.73
N ILE A 234 14.34 8.18 25.35
CA ILE A 234 13.05 8.44 24.72
C ILE A 234 12.69 9.90 24.93
N VAL A 235 12.67 10.68 23.85
CA VAL A 235 12.17 12.05 23.85
C VAL A 235 10.66 12.03 23.67
N VAL A 236 9.94 12.51 24.68
CA VAL A 236 8.48 12.59 24.67
C VAL A 236 8.01 13.91 24.07
N ASN A 237 7.09 13.85 23.10
CA ASN A 237 6.48 15.01 22.42
C ASN A 237 7.51 16.04 21.92
N PRO A 238 8.47 15.63 21.06
CA PRO A 238 9.53 16.51 20.62
C PRO A 238 8.99 17.70 19.83
N LYS A 239 9.65 18.85 19.98
CA LYS A 239 9.32 20.09 19.28
C LYS A 239 10.31 20.32 18.13
N PRO A 240 9.89 21.01 17.05
CA PRO A 240 10.81 21.40 16.00
C PRO A 240 11.88 22.33 16.59
N SER A 241 13.15 21.98 16.38
CA SER A 241 14.28 22.79 16.83
C SER A 241 14.56 23.90 15.82
N PHE A 242 14.46 25.16 16.24
CA PHE A 242 14.69 26.30 15.33
C PHE A 242 16.14 26.83 15.37
N LEU A 243 16.95 26.43 16.35
CA LEU A 243 18.32 26.91 16.53
C LEU A 243 19.23 25.81 17.14
N THR A 244 20.38 25.58 16.50
CA THR A 244 21.65 24.99 16.99
C THR A 244 21.75 23.48 17.30
N TYR A 245 22.67 22.81 16.60
CA TYR A 245 23.60 21.73 17.02
C TYR A 245 23.13 20.65 18.02
N SER A 246 21.88 20.20 17.96
CA SER A 246 21.48 18.92 18.58
C SER A 246 22.08 17.76 17.75
N LEU A 247 22.80 16.84 18.40
CA LEU A 247 23.38 15.65 17.76
C LEU A 247 22.33 14.70 17.11
N HIS A 248 21.05 14.91 17.37
CA HIS A 248 19.95 14.23 16.67
C HIS A 248 18.89 15.24 16.23
N GLU A 249 18.74 15.41 14.92
CA GLU A 249 17.63 16.15 14.32
C GLU A 249 16.33 15.37 14.59
N VAL A 250 15.29 16.06 15.07
CA VAL A 250 13.98 15.44 15.31
C VAL A 250 13.37 15.09 13.94
N PRO A 251 13.10 13.81 13.64
CA PRO A 251 12.55 13.44 12.36
C PRO A 251 11.12 13.98 12.21
N ARG A 252 10.70 14.19 10.97
CA ARG A 252 9.36 14.72 10.64
C ARG A 252 8.25 13.85 11.25
N GLU A 253 8.47 12.54 11.29
CA GLU A 253 7.58 11.50 11.79
C GLU A 253 7.38 11.59 13.31
N ALA A 254 8.29 12.24 14.04
CA ALA A 254 8.19 12.44 15.49
C ALA A 254 7.45 13.75 15.87
N LEU A 255 7.14 14.62 14.90
CA LEU A 255 6.48 15.91 15.18
C LEU A 255 4.96 15.73 15.38
N PRO A 256 4.36 16.20 16.50
CA PRO A 256 2.93 16.01 16.81
C PRO A 256 1.95 16.49 15.73
N ASP A 257 2.29 17.58 15.03
CA ASP A 257 1.39 18.25 14.07
C ASP A 257 1.50 17.68 12.64
N VAL A 258 2.36 16.69 12.43
CA VAL A 258 2.55 16.06 11.11
C VAL A 258 1.78 14.75 11.06
N ALA A 259 0.88 14.62 10.07
CA ALA A 259 0.25 13.35 9.74
C ALA A 259 1.24 12.45 8.98
N LEU A 260 1.43 11.23 9.48
CA LEU A 260 2.36 10.26 8.90
C LEU A 260 1.95 9.81 7.49
N ASP A 261 0.65 9.76 7.23
CA ASP A 261 0.08 9.35 5.94
C ASP A 261 0.10 10.44 4.85
N GLU A 262 0.37 11.70 5.20
CA GLU A 262 0.29 12.85 4.29
C GLU A 262 1.16 12.72 3.03
N PRO A 263 2.42 12.22 3.09
CA PRO A 263 3.26 12.06 1.89
C PRO A 263 2.64 11.17 0.81
N PHE A 264 1.81 10.21 1.20
CA PHE A 264 1.22 9.22 0.30
C PHE A 264 -0.09 9.70 -0.34
N VAL A 265 -0.65 10.81 0.14
CA VAL A 265 -1.92 11.36 -0.35
C VAL A 265 -1.86 12.81 -0.82
N LYS A 266 -0.69 13.47 -0.70
CA LYS A 266 -0.49 14.90 -1.03
C LYS A 266 -0.94 15.30 -2.44
N ASP A 267 -0.83 14.40 -3.41
CA ASP A 267 -1.15 14.64 -4.83
C ASP A 267 -2.53 14.10 -5.23
N ILE A 268 -3.29 13.53 -4.28
CA ILE A 268 -4.61 12.94 -4.51
C ILE A 268 -5.68 13.96 -4.12
N ASP A 269 -6.74 14.09 -4.94
CA ASP A 269 -7.86 15.00 -4.65
C ASP A 269 -8.48 14.65 -3.28
N PRO A 270 -8.50 15.58 -2.31
CA PRO A 270 -9.06 15.29 -0.99
C PRO A 270 -10.52 14.83 -1.01
N LYS A 271 -11.29 15.18 -2.04
CA LYS A 271 -12.67 14.67 -2.24
C LYS A 271 -12.72 13.15 -2.30
N THR A 272 -11.61 12.46 -2.56
CA THR A 272 -11.51 11.01 -2.54
C THR A 272 -11.87 10.39 -1.20
N TRP A 273 -11.59 11.05 -0.08
CA TRP A 273 -11.94 10.56 1.27
C TRP A 273 -13.03 11.38 1.97
N PHE A 274 -13.49 12.49 1.39
CA PHE A 274 -14.70 13.18 1.84
C PHE A 274 -15.96 12.52 1.26
N VAL A 275 -16.44 11.46 1.90
CA VAL A 275 -17.74 10.87 1.56
C VAL A 275 -18.83 11.88 1.94
N ARG A 276 -19.55 12.44 0.96
CA ARG A 276 -20.84 13.09 1.23
C ARG A 276 -21.71 12.04 1.89
N GLY A 277 -22.11 12.27 3.13
CA GLY A 277 -23.07 11.41 3.83
C GLY A 277 -24.25 11.16 2.90
N ALA A 278 -24.35 9.94 2.39
CA ALA A 278 -25.53 9.50 1.68
C ALA A 278 -26.67 9.57 2.70
N VAL A 279 -27.54 10.56 2.53
CA VAL A 279 -28.91 10.45 3.00
C VAL A 279 -29.40 9.09 2.52
N LYS A 280 -29.67 8.18 3.47
CA LYS A 280 -30.46 6.98 3.16
C LYS A 280 -31.82 7.50 2.70
N SER A 281 -31.99 7.68 1.38
CA SER A 281 -33.32 7.84 0.81
C SER A 281 -34.07 6.55 1.12
N PRO A 282 -35.27 6.62 1.72
CA PRO A 282 -36.09 5.43 1.92
C PRO A 282 -36.35 4.82 0.55
N THR A 283 -36.27 3.49 0.51
CA THR A 283 -36.74 2.65 -0.59
C THR A 283 -38.16 3.07 -0.93
N THR A 284 -38.31 3.93 -1.94
CA THR A 284 -39.62 4.28 -2.48
C THR A 284 -39.65 3.66 -3.87
N SER A 285 -40.36 2.55 -3.95
CA SER A 285 -40.84 1.95 -5.18
C SER A 285 -41.48 3.04 -6.05
N TYR A 286 -40.87 3.35 -7.19
CA TYR A 286 -41.56 4.12 -8.22
C TYR A 286 -41.63 3.30 -9.51
N SER A 287 -42.87 2.86 -9.73
CA SER A 287 -43.52 2.60 -11.00
C SER A 287 -42.98 3.47 -12.14
N LEU A 288 -42.91 2.82 -13.30
CA LEU A 288 -42.74 3.42 -14.62
C LEU A 288 -43.64 4.65 -14.80
N SER A 289 -43.04 5.77 -15.19
CA SER A 289 -43.71 6.74 -16.07
C SER A 289 -42.68 7.28 -17.06
N VAL A 290 -43.03 7.12 -18.33
CA VAL A 290 -42.32 7.64 -19.50
C VAL A 290 -42.62 9.13 -19.60
N THR A 291 -41.60 9.98 -19.78
CA THR A 291 -41.47 10.88 -20.94
C THR A 291 -40.24 11.80 -20.83
N SER A 292 -39.59 11.94 -21.99
CA SER A 292 -38.76 13.06 -22.48
C SER A 292 -37.34 13.26 -21.94
N ASP A 293 -36.40 12.85 -22.81
CA ASP A 293 -35.03 13.35 -22.99
C ASP A 293 -33.98 13.03 -21.91
N GLY A 294 -33.75 11.73 -21.70
CA GLY A 294 -32.62 11.22 -20.94
C GLY A 294 -31.41 10.97 -21.84
N GLU A 295 -30.56 11.98 -22.02
CA GLU A 295 -29.25 11.73 -22.62
C GLU A 295 -28.45 10.80 -21.69
N LEU A 296 -28.13 9.60 -22.18
CA LEU A 296 -27.36 8.61 -21.41
C LEU A 296 -26.04 9.23 -20.93
N SER A 297 -25.69 8.99 -19.67
CA SER A 297 -24.37 9.35 -19.12
C SER A 297 -23.25 8.83 -20.03
N ILE A 298 -22.14 9.57 -20.13
CA ILE A 298 -21.00 9.18 -20.97
C ILE A 298 -20.49 7.78 -20.61
N ALA A 299 -20.55 7.40 -19.32
CA ALA A 299 -20.14 6.09 -18.84
C ALA A 299 -21.11 4.99 -19.31
N GLU A 300 -22.41 5.27 -19.31
CA GLU A 300 -23.43 4.35 -19.82
C GLU A 300 -23.28 4.15 -21.33
N LYS A 301 -22.96 5.22 -22.07
CA LYS A 301 -22.63 5.18 -23.51
C LYS A 301 -21.39 4.31 -23.77
N PHE A 302 -20.32 4.45 -22.98
CA PHE A 302 -19.12 3.60 -23.10
C PHE A 302 -19.39 2.14 -22.76
N ARG A 303 -20.17 1.86 -21.71
CA ARG A 303 -20.54 0.50 -21.30
C ARG A 303 -21.32 -0.21 -22.41
N LEU A 304 -22.30 0.48 -23.01
CA LEU A 304 -23.10 -0.05 -24.12
C LEU A 304 -22.25 -0.25 -25.38
N ALA A 305 -21.38 0.70 -25.73
CA ALA A 305 -20.48 0.56 -26.87
C ALA A 305 -19.50 -0.62 -26.71
N PHE A 306 -19.03 -0.87 -25.49
CA PHE A 306 -18.19 -2.03 -25.20
C PHE A 306 -18.97 -3.34 -25.36
N ALA A 307 -20.17 -3.44 -24.77
CA ALA A 307 -21.03 -4.61 -24.88
C ALA A 307 -21.42 -4.92 -26.33
N GLU A 308 -21.74 -3.88 -27.12
CA GLU A 308 -22.06 -4.00 -28.53
C GLU A 308 -20.85 -4.48 -29.35
N ARG A 309 -19.66 -3.92 -29.10
CA ARG A 309 -18.42 -4.37 -29.74
C ARG A 309 -18.14 -5.84 -29.41
N ASP A 310 -18.34 -6.25 -28.16
CA ASP A 310 -18.07 -7.61 -27.73
C ASP A 310 -19.05 -8.60 -28.38
N ALA A 311 -20.33 -8.26 -28.44
CA ALA A 311 -21.35 -9.01 -29.17
C ALA A 311 -21.01 -9.13 -30.67
N ARG A 312 -20.52 -8.06 -31.30
CA ARG A 312 -20.09 -8.08 -32.70
C ARG A 312 -18.85 -8.96 -32.93
N LEU A 313 -17.96 -9.05 -31.94
CA LEU A 313 -16.73 -9.84 -32.02
C LEU A 313 -16.91 -11.30 -31.59
N ALA A 314 -17.94 -11.62 -30.81
CA ALA A 314 -18.20 -12.98 -30.31
C ALA A 314 -18.28 -14.05 -31.42
N PRO A 315 -18.96 -13.84 -32.56
CA PRO A 315 -18.97 -14.81 -33.66
C PRO A 315 -17.57 -15.02 -34.28
N LYS A 316 -16.76 -13.96 -34.37
CA LYS A 316 -15.38 -14.07 -34.89
C LYS A 316 -14.49 -14.86 -33.93
N ARG A 317 -14.59 -14.59 -32.62
CA ARG A 317 -13.87 -15.37 -31.60
C ARG A 317 -14.27 -16.84 -31.64
N ALA A 318 -15.57 -17.14 -31.69
CA ALA A 318 -16.07 -18.51 -31.80
C ALA A 318 -15.58 -19.21 -33.08
N LYS A 319 -15.58 -18.52 -34.22
CA LYS A 319 -15.05 -19.06 -35.49
C LYS A 319 -13.55 -19.33 -35.42
N ASN A 320 -12.77 -18.40 -34.86
CA ASN A 320 -11.32 -18.54 -34.71
C ASN A 320 -10.98 -19.68 -33.75
N ALA A 321 -11.68 -19.81 -32.62
CA ALA A 321 -11.51 -20.90 -31.67
C ALA A 321 -11.78 -22.27 -32.33
N ARG A 322 -12.89 -22.40 -33.06
CA ARG A 322 -13.19 -23.63 -33.84
C ARG A 322 -12.15 -23.92 -34.93
N GLN A 323 -11.51 -22.90 -35.47
CA GLN A 323 -10.46 -23.09 -36.48
C GLN A 323 -9.13 -23.51 -35.83
N GLN A 324 -8.79 -22.94 -34.68
CA GLN A 324 -7.61 -23.33 -33.90
C GLN A 324 -7.76 -24.75 -33.39
N GLN A 325 -8.92 -25.13 -32.86
CA GLN A 325 -9.18 -26.51 -32.44
C GLN A 325 -9.01 -27.50 -33.60
N ARG A 326 -9.55 -27.20 -34.78
CA ARG A 326 -9.35 -28.03 -35.98
C ARG A 326 -7.92 -28.06 -36.53
N ARG A 327 -7.10 -27.06 -36.21
CA ARG A 327 -5.66 -27.10 -36.52
C ARG A 327 -4.95 -28.00 -35.53
N ALA A 328 -5.18 -27.80 -34.24
CA ALA A 328 -4.63 -28.62 -33.16
C ALA A 328 -4.99 -30.11 -33.31
N GLU A 329 -6.24 -30.44 -33.64
CA GLU A 329 -6.69 -31.82 -33.87
C GLU A 329 -5.99 -32.45 -35.09
N ARG A 330 -5.80 -31.68 -36.18
CA ARG A 330 -5.07 -32.16 -37.36
C ARG A 330 -3.58 -32.33 -37.07
N ASP A 331 -2.98 -31.37 -36.39
CA ASP A 331 -1.57 -31.42 -36.00
C ASP A 331 -1.34 -32.63 -35.07
N TRP A 332 -2.24 -32.85 -34.10
CA TRP A 332 -2.21 -34.03 -33.21
C TRP A 332 -2.36 -35.36 -33.98
N MET A 333 -3.29 -35.45 -34.94
CA MET A 333 -3.44 -36.63 -35.79
C MET A 333 -2.19 -36.90 -36.67
N MET A 334 -1.45 -35.86 -37.05
CA MET A 334 -0.25 -35.98 -37.88
C MET A 334 1.02 -36.22 -37.06
N SER A 335 1.07 -35.78 -35.79
CA SER A 335 2.23 -35.90 -34.92
C SER A 335 2.18 -37.11 -33.96
N SER A 336 1.00 -37.63 -33.63
CA SER A 336 0.84 -38.77 -32.71
C SER A 336 0.75 -40.10 -33.47
N ASP A 337 1.65 -41.02 -33.15
CA ASP A 337 1.65 -42.37 -33.74
C ASP A 337 0.45 -43.22 -33.26
N GLU A 338 -0.03 -42.96 -32.05
CA GLU A 338 -1.26 -43.56 -31.50
C GLU A 338 -2.50 -43.10 -32.28
N ALA A 339 -2.58 -41.81 -32.63
CA ALA A 339 -3.68 -41.26 -33.42
C ALA A 339 -3.68 -41.80 -34.86
N LYS A 340 -2.50 -41.95 -35.48
CA LYS A 340 -2.36 -42.61 -36.79
C LYS A 340 -2.81 -44.06 -36.73
N ALA A 341 -2.39 -44.82 -35.71
CA ALA A 341 -2.77 -46.21 -35.53
C ALA A 341 -4.30 -46.38 -35.38
N MET A 342 -4.96 -45.53 -34.59
CA MET A 342 -6.43 -45.51 -34.47
C MET A 342 -7.13 -45.17 -35.79
N ALA A 343 -6.61 -44.21 -36.57
CA ALA A 343 -7.17 -43.86 -37.88
C ALA A 343 -7.05 -45.03 -38.90
N PHE A 344 -5.92 -45.75 -38.91
CA PHE A 344 -5.74 -46.94 -39.74
C PHE A 344 -6.66 -48.09 -39.32
N ALA A 345 -6.81 -48.34 -38.01
CA ALA A 345 -7.70 -49.36 -37.47
C ALA A 345 -9.19 -49.09 -37.83
N SER A 346 -9.61 -47.82 -37.76
CA SER A 346 -10.94 -47.35 -38.19
C SER A 346 -11.20 -47.59 -39.69
N LYS A 347 -10.19 -47.35 -40.54
CA LYS A 347 -10.29 -47.57 -41.98
C LYS A 347 -10.37 -49.06 -42.32
N ALA A 348 -9.63 -49.91 -41.61
CA ALA A 348 -9.68 -51.36 -41.76
C ALA A 348 -11.07 -51.93 -41.37
N THR A 349 -11.65 -51.47 -40.27
CA THR A 349 -13.00 -51.91 -39.83
C THR A 349 -14.11 -51.44 -40.78
N ARG A 350 -14.00 -50.25 -41.38
CA ARG A 350 -14.94 -49.81 -42.43
C ARG A 350 -14.83 -50.63 -43.72
N SER A 351 -13.65 -51.11 -44.06
CA SER A 351 -13.46 -51.98 -45.24
C SER A 351 -14.03 -53.38 -45.03
N LEU A 352 -14.07 -53.87 -43.79
CA LEU A 352 -14.62 -55.18 -43.43
C LEU A 352 -16.15 -55.19 -43.38
N ARG A 353 -16.82 -54.05 -43.10
CA ARG A 353 -18.29 -53.93 -43.10
C ARG A 353 -18.92 -53.72 -44.48
N LYS A 354 -18.13 -53.60 -45.55
CA LYS A 354 -18.60 -53.39 -46.94
C LYS A 354 -18.50 -54.65 -47.83
N LYS A 355 -18.25 -55.82 -47.23
CA LYS A 355 -18.29 -57.12 -47.92
C LYS A 355 -19.51 -57.91 -47.50
#